data_AF-A0A534ML70-F1
#
_entry.id   AF-A0A534ML70-F1
#
_cell.length_a   1.000
_cell.length_b   1.000
_cell.length_c   1.000
_cell.angle_alpha   90.00
_cell.angle_beta   90.00
_cell.angle_gamma   90.00
#
_symmetry.space_group_name_H-M   'P 1'
#
loop_
_entity.id
_entity.type
_entity.pdbx_description
1 polymer ?
#
loop_
_entity_poly.entity_id
_entity_poly.type
_entity_poly.pdbx_seq_one_letter_code
_entity_poly.pdbx_strand_id
1 'polypeptide(L)' 'MIDVSRALRVATDTGEVRFGLREVRRAAKAKSAKIVVLASNCPPEAARALGDIRTLRFPGT' A
#
# COMPACT_ATOMS: atom_id res chain seq x y z
N MET A 1 13.31 11.73 -11.38
CA MET A 1 13.05 11.18 -10.03
C MET A 1 11.56 11.35 -9.75
N ILE A 2 10.84 10.27 -9.42
CA ILE A 2 9.41 10.36 -9.14
C ILE A 2 9.21 10.99 -7.76
N ASP A 3 8.38 12.03 -7.70
CA ASP A 3 7.86 12.54 -6.44
C ASP A 3 6.75 11.60 -5.97
N VAL A 4 7.12 10.69 -5.07
CA VAL A 4 6.21 9.67 -4.55
C VAL A 4 5.05 10.30 -3.78
N SER A 5 5.30 11.37 -3.02
CA SER A 5 4.27 12.08 -2.26
C SER A 5 3.20 12.67 -3.17
N ARG A 6 3.63 13.33 -4.26
CA ARG A 6 2.71 13.85 -5.27
C ARG A 6 1.96 12.73 -5.99
N ALA A 7 2.64 11.64 -6.35
CA ALA A 7 2.02 10.50 -7.02
C ALA A 7 0.95 9.81 -6.14
N LEU A 8 1.23 9.64 -4.84
CA LEU A 8 0.27 9.09 -3.87
C LEU A 8 -0.95 10.01 -3.71
N ARG A 9 -0.74 11.33 -3.67
CA ARG A 9 -1.83 12.30 -3.61
C ARG A 9 -2.73 12.19 -4.84
N VAL A 10 -2.16 12.22 -6.04
CA VAL A 10 -2.92 12.04 -7.29
C VAL A 10 -3.65 10.69 -7.30
N ALA A 11 -2.99 9.60 -6.90
CA ALA A 11 -3.64 8.28 -6.84
C ALA A 11 -4.82 8.25 -5.86
N THR A 12 -4.72 8.98 -4.74
CA THR A 12 -5.81 9.11 -3.75
C THR A 12 -6.95 9.97 -4.28
N ASP A 13 -6.64 11.03 -5.04
CA ASP A 13 -7.63 11.97 -5.56
C ASP A 13 -8.38 11.40 -6.79
N THR A 14 -7.69 10.67 -7.68
CA THR A 14 -8.24 10.23 -8.97
C THR A 14 -8.45 8.72 -9.08
N GLY A 15 -7.92 7.93 -8.15
CA GLY A 15 -7.91 6.48 -8.22
C GLY A 15 -8.71 5.82 -7.10
N GLU A 16 -8.79 4.49 -7.16
CA GLU A 16 -9.35 3.69 -6.07
C GLU A 16 -8.24 3.27 -5.11
N VAL A 17 -8.22 3.89 -3.92
CA VAL A 17 -7.25 3.61 -2.87
C VAL A 17 -7.97 3.12 -1.63
N ARG A 18 -7.44 2.06 -1.03
CA ARG A 18 -7.94 1.49 0.24
C ARG A 18 -6.90 1.75 1.32
N PHE A 19 -7.35 2.29 2.45
CA PHE A 19 -6.49 2.62 3.58
C PHE A 19 -6.69 1.66 4.74
N GLY A 20 -5.63 1.47 5.53
CA GLY A 20 -5.66 0.68 6.74
C GLY A 20 -5.42 -0.82 6.54
N LEU A 21 -4.93 -1.46 7.59
CA LEU A 21 -4.45 -2.84 7.56
C LEU A 21 -5.51 -3.85 7.07
N ARG A 22 -6.76 -3.67 7.52
CA ARG A 22 -7.86 -4.62 7.27
C ARG A 22 -8.29 -4.60 5.81
N GLU A 23 -8.52 -3.42 5.25
CA GLU A 23 -8.94 -3.26 3.86
C GLU A 23 -7.83 -3.66 2.89
N VAL A 24 -6.58 -3.26 3.19
CA VAL A 24 -5.42 -3.67 2.39
C VAL A 24 -5.24 -5.18 2.40
N ARG A 25 -5.37 -5.83 3.56
CA ARG A 25 -5.29 -7.30 3.65
C ARG A 25 -6.40 -7.98 2.84
N ARG A 26 -7.62 -7.41 2.83
CA ARG A 26 -8.73 -7.93 2.03
C ARG A 26 -8.46 -7.78 0.53
N ALA A 27 -8.00 -6.60 0.10
CA ALA A 27 -7.68 -6.32 -1.30
C ALA A 27 -6.49 -7.14 -1.81
N ALA A 28 -5.47 -7.34 -0.97
CA ALA A 28 -4.33 -8.20 -1.27
C ALA A 28 -4.76 -9.66 -1.44
N LYS A 29 -5.55 -10.20 -0.49
CA LYS A 29 -6.10 -11.57 -0.60
C LYS A 29 -7.01 -11.76 -1.81
N ALA A 30 -7.81 -10.75 -2.14
CA ALA A 30 -8.68 -10.75 -3.32
C ALA A 30 -7.91 -10.54 -4.64
N LYS A 31 -6.59 -10.31 -4.59
CA LYS A 31 -5.75 -9.96 -5.74
C LYS A 31 -6.27 -8.76 -6.54
N SER A 32 -7.03 -7.86 -5.90
CA SER A 32 -7.58 -6.65 -6.54
C SER A 32 -6.64 -5.46 -6.44
N ALA A 33 -5.71 -5.47 -5.47
CA ALA A 33 -4.69 -4.44 -5.35
C ALA A 33 -3.55 -4.66 -6.35
N LYS A 34 -3.22 -3.62 -7.12
CA LYS A 34 -2.08 -3.63 -8.06
C LYS A 34 -0.74 -3.37 -7.35
N ILE A 35 -0.76 -2.56 -6.31
CA ILE A 35 0.39 -2.19 -5.50
C ILE A 35 -0.06 -1.93 -4.06
N VAL A 36 0.78 -2.29 -3.09
CA VAL A 36 0.58 -1.96 -1.68
C VAL A 36 1.72 -1.08 -1.21
N VAL A 37 1.38 0.06 -0.63
CA VAL A 37 2.36 1.00 -0.08
C VAL A 37 2.44 0.78 1.42
N LEU A 38 3.65 0.49 1.91
CA LEU A 38 3.91 0.24 3.33
C LEU A 38 4.72 1.39 3.89
N ALA A 39 4.23 1.97 4.99
CA ALA A 39 5.02 2.86 5.81
C ALA A 39 6.25 2.12 6.36
N SER A 40 7.31 2.87 6.64
CA SER A 40 8.59 2.32 7.08
C SER A 40 8.50 1.62 8.44
N ASN A 41 7.56 2.07 9.29
CA ASN A 41 7.26 1.52 10.61
C ASN A 41 6.19 0.41 10.60
N CYS A 42 5.73 -0.05 9.42
CA CYS A 42 4.66 -1.05 9.35
C CYS A 42 5.07 -2.36 10.05
N PRO A 43 4.24 -2.94 10.93
CA PRO A 43 4.55 -4.17 11.64
C PRO A 43 4.91 -5.31 10.68
N PRO A 44 6.01 -6.05 10.92
CA PRO A 44 6.52 -7.05 10.00
C PRO A 44 5.55 -8.23 9.82
N GLU A 45 4.74 -8.53 10.83
CA GLU A 45 3.68 -9.53 10.77
C GLU A 45 2.51 -9.12 9.87
N ALA A 46 2.17 -7.83 9.84
CA ALA A 46 1.18 -7.32 8.90
C ALA A 46 1.69 -7.34 7.45
N ALA A 47 2.96 -6.97 7.24
CA ALA A 47 3.59 -7.02 5.92
C ALA A 47 3.65 -8.45 5.37
N ARG A 48 4.00 -9.44 6.22
CA ARG A 48 4.02 -10.86 5.85
C ARG A 48 2.65 -11.41 5.46
N ALA A 49 1.57 -10.87 6.03
CA ALA A 49 0.21 -11.31 5.75
C ALA A 49 -0.34 -10.89 4.37
N LEU A 50 0.39 -10.05 3.61
CA LEU A 50 -0.02 -9.54 2.30
C LEU A 50 0.21 -10.53 1.16
N GLY A 51 1.03 -11.56 1.36
CA GLY A 51 1.34 -12.56 0.35
C GLY A 51 2.17 -12.00 -0.82
N ASP A 52 2.02 -12.61 -1.98
CA ASP A 52 2.78 -12.26 -3.19
C ASP A 52 2.11 -11.10 -3.94
N ILE A 53 2.37 -9.88 -3.49
CA ILE A 53 1.89 -8.65 -4.09
C ILE A 53 3.02 -7.63 -4.17
N ARG A 54 3.00 -6.80 -5.22
CA ARG A 54 4.00 -5.74 -5.38
C ARG A 54 3.89 -4.75 -4.23
N THR A 55 4.93 -4.67 -3.41
CA THR A 55 5.01 -3.74 -2.28
C THR A 55 6.00 -2.61 -2.59
N LEU A 56 5.67 -1.40 -2.11
CA LEU A 56 6.55 -0.23 -2.14
C LEU A 56 6.72 0.28 -0.71
N ARG A 57 7.96 0.41 -0.24
CA ARG A 57 8.24 1.03 1.05
C ARG A 57 8.29 2.55 0.90
N PHE A 58 7.46 3.23 1.67
CA PHE A 58 7.45 4.67 1.76
C PHE A 58 8.23 5.11 3.02
N PRO A 59 9.21 6.03 2.90
CA PRO A 59 9.92 6.57 4.04
C PRO A 59 9.00 7.52 4.82
N GLY A 60 8.16 6.95 5.68
CA GLY A 60 7.21 7.65 6.54
C GLY A 60 6.74 6.75 7.68
N THR A 61 6.08 7.34 8.67
CA THR A 61 5.54 6.68 9.89
C THR A 61 4.03 6.63 9.86
#